data_AF-A0A7J8PTF8-F1
#
_entry.id   AF-A0A7J8PTF8-F1
#
_cell.length_a   1.000
_cell.length_b   1.000
_cell.length_c   1.000
_cell.angle_alpha   90.00
_cell.angle_beta   90.00
_cell.angle_gamma   90.00
#
_symmetry.space_group_name_H-M   'P 1'
#
loop_
_entity.id
_entity.type
_entity.pdbx_description
1 polymer ?
#
loop_
_entity_poly.entity_id
_entity_poly.type
_entity_poly.pdbx_seq_one_letter_code
_entity_poly.pdbx_strand_id
1 'polypeptide(L)'
;MATVQKPASSSDSDPRYANIDEKKRKRMLSNRESARRSRMKKQKLLEDLVNEVSALQKNNTQICEKIKFTTQRFVKMEASNSVLRAQVIELTESLQSLNSMLQMVEDVSGYDVDIPEIPDPLMKPWQLP
;
A
#
# COMPACT_ATOMS: atom_id res chain seq x y z
N MET A 1 4.54 6.03 98.42
CA MET A 1 5.72 5.32 97.86
C MET A 1 5.20 4.38 96.78
N ALA A 2 5.62 4.36 95.52
CA ALA A 2 6.52 5.17 94.70
C ALA A 2 6.04 4.95 93.25
N THR A 3 5.85 6.03 92.48
CA THR A 3 5.55 5.98 91.05
C THR A 3 6.78 5.53 90.28
N VAL A 4 6.76 4.33 89.70
CA VAL A 4 7.84 3.86 88.83
C VAL A 4 7.68 4.54 87.47
N GLN A 5 8.42 5.62 87.27
CA GLN A 5 8.63 6.24 85.97
C GLN A 5 9.39 5.24 85.08
N LYS A 6 8.74 4.79 84.00
CA LYS A 6 9.39 4.09 82.91
C LYS A 6 10.34 5.09 82.23
N PRO A 7 11.66 4.81 82.14
CA PRO A 7 12.55 5.73 81.47
C PRO A 7 12.14 5.81 79.99
N ALA A 8 11.98 7.03 79.49
CA ALA A 8 12.01 7.29 78.07
C ALA A 8 13.38 6.79 77.56
N SER A 9 13.40 5.59 77.01
CA SER A 9 14.58 5.05 76.35
C SER A 9 14.83 5.92 75.14
N SER A 10 15.76 6.86 75.33
CA SER A 10 16.39 7.68 74.31
C SER A 10 16.58 6.83 73.06
N SER A 11 15.95 7.27 71.98
CA SER A 11 16.09 6.70 70.65
C SER A 11 17.52 6.94 70.18
N ASP A 12 18.46 6.16 70.70
CA ASP A 12 19.80 6.06 70.14
C ASP A 12 19.65 5.22 68.86
N SER A 13 19.56 5.92 67.75
CA SER A 13 19.42 5.32 66.42
C SER A 13 20.63 4.41 66.16
N ASP A 14 20.46 3.11 66.39
CA ASP A 14 21.45 2.11 66.01
C ASP A 14 21.74 2.30 64.49
N PRO A 15 23.00 2.57 64.12
CA PRO A 15 23.39 2.92 62.74
C PRO A 15 22.96 1.87 61.71
N ARG A 16 22.66 0.64 62.13
CA ARG A 16 22.06 -0.39 61.27
C ARG A 16 20.66 -0.04 60.77
N TYR A 17 19.80 0.57 61.60
CA TYR A 17 18.45 0.98 61.21
C TYR A 17 18.45 2.19 60.28
N ALA A 18 19.33 3.17 60.53
CA ALA A 18 19.50 4.32 59.63
C ALA A 18 19.96 3.90 58.22
N ASN A 19 20.83 2.89 58.11
CA ASN A 19 21.27 2.34 56.82
C ASN A 19 20.13 1.60 56.08
N ILE A 20 19.29 0.85 56.82
CA ILE A 20 18.11 0.18 56.26
C ILE A 20 17.11 1.21 55.70
N ASP A 21 16.86 2.29 56.43
CA ASP A 21 15.95 3.36 56.01
C ASP A 21 16.48 4.10 54.77
N GLU A 22 17.78 4.38 54.72
CA GLU A 22 18.41 4.98 53.55
C GLU A 22 18.35 4.05 52.32
N LYS A 23 18.57 2.74 52.51
CA LYS A 23 18.43 1.73 51.45
C LYS A 23 16.97 1.63 50.96
N LYS A 24 15.99 1.74 51.87
CA LYS A 24 14.56 1.76 51.52
C LYS A 24 14.21 3.03 50.74
N ARG A 25 14.69 4.19 51.17
CA ARG A 25 14.52 5.48 50.47
C ARG A 25 15.09 5.42 49.05
N LYS A 26 16.32 4.94 48.88
CA LYS A 26 16.94 4.75 47.55
C LYS A 26 16.14 3.80 46.66
N ARG A 27 15.63 2.69 47.21
CA ARG A 27 14.75 1.76 46.46
C ARG A 27 13.44 2.39 46.03
N MET A 28 12.80 3.20 46.89
CA MET A 28 11.57 3.92 46.53
C MET A 28 11.81 4.90 45.38
N LEU A 29 12.92 5.65 45.42
CA LEU A 29 13.27 6.58 44.34
C LEU A 29 13.61 5.83 43.03
N SER A 30 14.39 4.76 43.11
CA SER A 30 14.75 3.95 41.95
C SER A 30 13.52 3.29 41.30
N ASN A 31 12.62 2.70 42.10
CA ASN A 31 11.37 2.11 41.60
C ASN A 31 10.42 3.16 41.02
N ARG A 32 10.37 4.35 41.63
CA ARG A 32 9.59 5.46 41.08
C ARG A 32 10.11 5.87 39.70
N GLU A 33 11.43 6.00 39.57
CA GLU A 33 12.04 6.36 38.29
C GLU A 33 11.91 5.24 37.25
N SER A 34 12.05 3.97 37.63
CA SER A 34 11.87 2.84 36.72
C SER A 34 10.42 2.72 36.25
N ALA A 35 9.43 2.90 37.14
CA ALA A 35 8.02 2.95 36.77
C ALA A 35 7.72 4.13 35.83
N ARG A 36 8.31 5.32 36.08
CA ARG A 36 8.18 6.48 35.18
C ARG A 36 8.74 6.17 33.80
N ARG A 37 9.96 5.64 33.71
CA ARG A 37 10.60 5.26 32.44
C ARG A 37 9.81 4.20 31.70
N SER A 38 9.27 3.20 32.42
CA SER A 38 8.43 2.17 31.81
C SER A 38 7.14 2.76 31.22
N ARG A 39 6.49 3.70 31.92
CA ARG A 39 5.31 4.40 31.40
C ARG A 39 5.65 5.24 30.16
N MET A 40 6.73 6.01 30.22
CA MET A 40 7.20 6.81 29.08
C MET A 40 7.53 5.94 27.85
N LYS A 41 8.20 4.80 28.04
CA LYS A 41 8.51 3.87 26.94
C LYS A 41 7.24 3.31 26.31
N LYS A 42 6.25 2.93 27.13
CA LYS A 42 4.96 2.41 26.64
C LYS A 42 4.16 3.49 25.91
N GLN A 43 4.18 4.73 26.42
CA GLN A 43 3.54 5.87 25.77
C GLN A 43 4.16 6.14 24.39
N LYS A 44 5.50 6.21 24.32
CA LYS A 44 6.19 6.41 23.06
C LYS A 44 5.86 5.33 22.03
N LEU A 45 5.85 4.06 22.44
CA LEU A 45 5.48 2.96 21.53
C LEU A 45 4.04 3.10 21.01
N LEU A 46 3.11 3.54 21.87
CA LEU A 46 1.73 3.78 21.46
C LEU A 46 1.63 4.93 20.44
N GLU A 47 2.34 6.03 20.69
CA GLU A 47 2.41 7.18 19.79
C GLU A 47 3.02 6.79 18.43
N ASP A 48 4.12 6.03 18.44
CA ASP A 48 4.77 5.51 17.24
C ASP A 48 3.80 4.62 16.43
N LEU A 49 3.06 3.74 17.10
CA LEU A 49 2.07 2.86 16.44
C LEU A 49 0.90 3.65 15.85
N VAL A 50 0.40 4.68 16.54
CA VAL A 50 -0.65 5.56 16.01
C VAL A 50 -0.17 6.30 14.77
N ASN A 51 1.07 6.79 14.79
CA ASN A 51 1.67 7.45 13.63
C ASN A 51 1.82 6.49 12.44
N GLU A 52 2.25 5.25 12.69
CA GLU A 52 2.38 4.22 11.66
C GLU A 52 1.02 3.88 11.03
N VAL A 53 -0.01 3.66 11.85
CA VAL A 53 -1.37 3.39 11.37
C VAL A 53 -1.88 4.56 10.52
N SER A 54 -1.69 5.80 10.96
CA SER A 54 -2.09 7.00 10.21
C SER A 54 -1.35 7.09 8.87
N ALA A 55 -0.05 6.83 8.84
CA ALA A 55 0.76 6.83 7.63
C ALA A 55 0.30 5.72 6.65
N LEU A 56 0.05 4.51 7.16
CA LEU A 56 -0.46 3.40 6.36
C LEU A 56 -1.85 3.67 5.79
N GLN A 57 -2.75 4.27 6.58
CA GLN A 57 -4.08 4.68 6.11
C GLN A 57 -3.96 5.70 4.96
N LYS A 58 -3.11 6.72 5.12
CA LYS A 58 -2.85 7.70 4.05
C LYS A 58 -2.25 7.07 2.79
N ASN A 59 -1.32 6.14 2.95
CA ASN A 59 -0.73 5.43 1.81
C ASN A 59 -1.78 4.58 1.09
N ASN A 60 -2.65 3.91 1.85
CA ASN A 60 -3.71 3.08 1.29
C ASN A 60 -4.71 3.93 0.49
N THR A 61 -5.15 5.07 1.02
CA THR A 61 -6.04 5.99 0.27
C THR A 61 -5.39 6.48 -1.02
N GLN A 62 -4.11 6.88 -0.99
CA GLN A 62 -3.37 7.29 -2.18
C GLN A 62 -3.25 6.17 -3.22
N ILE A 63 -2.99 4.92 -2.79
CA ILE A 63 -2.92 3.77 -3.70
C ILE A 63 -4.29 3.52 -4.33
N CYS A 64 -5.37 3.55 -3.54
CA CYS A 64 -6.73 3.39 -4.04
C CYS A 64 -7.09 4.46 -5.09
N GLU A 65 -6.73 5.71 -4.86
CA GLU A 65 -6.94 6.80 -5.81
C GLU A 65 -6.16 6.58 -7.12
N LYS A 66 -4.89 6.15 -7.02
CA LYS A 66 -4.06 5.82 -8.19
C LYS A 66 -4.65 4.67 -8.98
N ILE A 67 -5.12 3.61 -8.32
CA ILE A 67 -5.79 2.49 -8.97
C ILE A 67 -7.02 2.99 -9.71
N LYS A 68 -7.90 3.76 -9.05
CA LYS A 68 -9.10 4.32 -9.67
C LYS A 68 -8.78 5.14 -10.92
N PHE A 69 -7.79 6.02 -10.83
CA PHE A 69 -7.37 6.85 -11.96
C PHE A 69 -6.83 6.01 -13.13
N THR A 70 -5.97 5.04 -12.85
CA THR A 70 -5.40 4.15 -13.87
C THR A 70 -6.48 3.28 -14.51
N THR A 71 -7.42 2.74 -13.74
CA THR A 71 -8.57 1.98 -14.27
C THR A 71 -9.41 2.83 -15.22
N GLN A 72 -9.70 4.09 -14.86
CA GLN A 72 -10.45 4.99 -15.75
C GLN A 72 -9.70 5.27 -17.05
N ARG A 73 -8.37 5.44 -17.00
CA ARG A 73 -7.55 5.60 -18.21
C ARG A 73 -7.54 4.34 -19.06
N PHE A 74 -7.44 3.17 -18.44
CA PHE A 74 -7.46 1.89 -19.12
C PHE A 74 -8.77 1.70 -19.89
N VAL A 75 -9.92 1.94 -19.25
CA VAL A 75 -11.24 1.84 -19.91
C VAL A 75 -11.34 2.78 -21.11
N LYS A 76 -10.85 4.02 -20.99
CA LYS A 76 -10.83 4.95 -22.12
C LYS A 76 -9.96 4.45 -23.27
N MET A 77 -8.78 3.93 -22.95
CA MET A 77 -7.84 3.39 -23.93
C MET A 77 -8.40 2.14 -24.62
N GLU A 78 -9.07 1.27 -23.87
CA GLU A 78 -9.74 0.08 -24.39
C GLU A 78 -10.90 0.44 -25.32
N ALA A 79 -11.73 1.43 -24.96
CA ALA A 79 -12.76 1.95 -25.85
C ALA A 79 -12.18 2.49 -27.17
N SER A 80 -11.11 3.29 -27.11
CA SER A 80 -10.40 3.75 -28.32
C SER A 80 -9.83 2.59 -29.14
N ASN A 81 -9.28 1.57 -28.49
CA ASN A 81 -8.77 0.37 -29.16
C ASN A 81 -9.90 -0.38 -29.87
N SER A 82 -11.07 -0.51 -29.24
CA SER A 82 -12.26 -1.14 -29.84
C SER A 82 -12.71 -0.38 -31.09
N VAL A 83 -12.72 0.96 -31.06
CA VAL A 83 -13.07 1.78 -32.22
C VAL A 83 -12.08 1.56 -33.36
N LEU A 84 -10.77 1.57 -33.07
CA LEU A 84 -9.74 1.33 -34.07
C LEU A 84 -9.86 -0.07 -34.68
N ARG A 85 -10.14 -1.10 -33.87
CA ARG A 85 -10.39 -2.46 -34.36
C ARG A 85 -11.59 -2.52 -35.30
N ALA A 86 -12.69 -1.84 -34.96
CA ALA A 86 -13.86 -1.78 -35.82
C ALA A 86 -13.54 -1.10 -37.17
N GLN A 87 -12.81 0.01 -37.16
CA GLN A 87 -12.37 0.70 -38.38
C GLN A 87 -11.47 -0.18 -39.25
N VAL A 88 -10.55 -0.92 -38.63
CA VAL A 88 -9.69 -1.86 -39.33
C VAL A 88 -10.51 -2.95 -40.02
N ILE A 89 -11.50 -3.53 -39.34
CA ILE A 89 -12.41 -4.53 -39.93
C ILE A 89 -13.17 -3.94 -41.11
N GLU A 90 -13.78 -2.75 -40.94
CA GLU A 90 -14.55 -2.09 -42.00
C GLU A 90 -13.71 -1.80 -43.26
N LEU A 91 -12.49 -1.30 -43.08
CA LEU A 91 -11.56 -1.04 -44.18
C LEU A 91 -11.12 -2.34 -44.87
N THR A 92 -10.86 -3.40 -44.11
CA THR A 92 -10.51 -4.71 -44.67
C THR A 92 -11.67 -5.31 -45.46
N GLU A 93 -12.89 -5.26 -44.95
CA GLU A 93 -14.09 -5.71 -45.68
C GLU A 93 -14.29 -4.90 -46.97
N SER A 94 -14.10 -3.58 -46.90
CA SER A 94 -14.19 -2.70 -48.09
C SER A 94 -13.15 -3.06 -49.14
N LEU A 95 -11.91 -3.33 -48.73
CA LEU A 95 -10.83 -3.76 -49.63
C LEU A 95 -11.10 -5.16 -50.21
N GLN A 96 -11.59 -6.11 -49.42
CA GLN A 96 -11.97 -7.45 -49.90
C GLN A 96 -13.11 -7.39 -50.92
N SER A 97 -14.10 -6.52 -50.69
CA SER A 97 -15.18 -6.27 -51.65
C SER A 97 -14.63 -5.72 -52.98
N LEU A 98 -13.70 -4.76 -52.92
CA LEU A 98 -13.03 -4.22 -54.11
C LEU A 98 -12.21 -5.29 -54.85
N ASN A 99 -11.44 -6.10 -54.12
CA ASN A 99 -10.70 -7.23 -54.68
C ASN A 99 -11.64 -8.24 -55.35
N SER A 100 -12.79 -8.54 -54.74
CA SER A 100 -13.81 -9.42 -55.34
C SER A 100 -14.39 -8.84 -56.64
N MET A 101 -14.59 -7.53 -56.70
CA MET A 101 -15.00 -6.86 -57.96
C MET A 101 -13.92 -6.92 -59.03
N LEU A 102 -12.64 -6.74 -58.66
CA LEU A 102 -11.52 -6.87 -59.60
C LEU A 102 -11.45 -8.29 -60.18
N GLN A 103 -11.65 -9.33 -59.35
CA GLN A 103 -11.69 -10.71 -59.81
C GLN A 103 -12.81 -10.95 -60.83
N MET A 104 -14.01 -10.39 -60.60
CA MET A 104 -15.10 -10.48 -61.58
C MET A 104 -14.77 -9.77 -62.91
N VAL A 105 -14.04 -8.65 -62.86
CA VAL A 105 -13.63 -7.92 -64.08
C VAL A 105 -12.57 -8.70 -64.85
N GLU A 106 -11.61 -9.30 -64.16
CA GLU A 106 -10.62 -10.22 -64.74
C GLU A 106 -11.32 -11.39 -65.46
N ASP A 107 -12.26 -12.06 -64.80
CA ASP A 107 -13.01 -13.19 -65.36
C ASP A 107 -13.77 -12.82 -66.66
N VAL A 108 -14.29 -11.58 -66.73
CA VAL A 108 -15.06 -11.09 -67.89
C VAL A 108 -14.17 -10.56 -69.00
N SER A 109 -13.08 -9.88 -68.66
CA SER A 109 -12.21 -9.21 -69.64
C SER A 109 -11.06 -10.07 -70.15
N GLY A 110 -10.72 -11.16 -69.44
CA GLY A 110 -9.59 -12.04 -69.74
C GLY A 110 -8.21 -11.40 -69.51
N TYR A 111 -8.17 -10.23 -68.87
CA TYR A 111 -6.94 -9.56 -68.46
C TYR A 111 -6.59 -9.95 -67.03
N ASP A 112 -5.40 -10.54 -66.86
CA ASP A 112 -4.81 -10.89 -65.57
C ASP A 112 -4.62 -9.64 -64.70
N VAL A 113 -5.23 -9.62 -63.51
CA VAL A 113 -5.13 -8.52 -62.54
C VAL A 113 -4.44 -9.05 -61.29
N ASP A 114 -3.29 -8.47 -60.94
CA ASP A 114 -2.56 -8.83 -59.71
C ASP A 114 -3.31 -8.31 -58.47
N ILE A 115 -4.13 -9.17 -57.86
CA ILE A 115 -4.94 -8.85 -56.67
C ILE A 115 -4.19 -9.26 -55.40
N PRO A 116 -3.76 -8.31 -54.55
CA PRO A 116 -3.01 -8.64 -53.34
C PRO A 116 -3.89 -9.31 -52.27
N GLU A 117 -3.36 -10.38 -51.65
CA GLU A 117 -3.97 -11.00 -50.47
C GLU A 117 -3.93 -10.05 -49.27
N ILE A 118 -5.08 -9.86 -48.62
CA ILE A 118 -5.20 -9.02 -47.42
C ILE A 118 -5.07 -9.94 -46.19
N PRO A 119 -4.02 -9.80 -45.36
CA PRO A 119 -3.87 -10.59 -44.14
C PRO A 119 -5.00 -10.32 -43.14
N ASP A 120 -5.31 -11.31 -42.29
CA ASP A 120 -6.28 -11.12 -41.20
C ASP A 120 -5.80 -9.98 -40.27
N PRO A 121 -6.57 -8.88 -40.15
CA PRO A 121 -6.14 -7.68 -39.43
C PRO A 121 -5.98 -7.87 -37.92
N LEU A 122 -6.54 -8.95 -37.36
CA LEU A 122 -6.52 -9.25 -35.93
C LEU A 122 -5.57 -10.40 -35.58
N MET A 123 -4.84 -10.93 -36.56
CA MET A 123 -3.82 -11.96 -36.32
C MET A 123 -2.65 -11.38 -35.54
N LYS A 124 -2.77 -11.50 -34.21
CA LYS A 124 -1.73 -11.49 -33.17
C LYS A 124 -1.46 -10.12 -32.50
N PRO A 125 -2.40 -9.60 -31.71
CA PRO A 125 -2.17 -8.36 -30.94
C PRO A 125 -1.08 -8.49 -29.84
N TRP A 126 -0.57 -9.69 -29.53
CA TRP A 126 0.36 -9.91 -28.40
C TRP A 126 1.51 -10.90 -28.68
N GLN A 127 1.90 -11.13 -29.93
CA GLN A 127 3.14 -11.89 -30.18
C GLN A 127 4.35 -10.98 -29.96
N LEU A 128 4.84 -10.94 -28.71
CA LEU A 128 6.20 -10.51 -28.43
C LEU A 128 7.19 -11.55 -29.01
N PRO A 129 8.35 -11.13 -29.55
CA PRO A 129 9.36 -12.02 -30.10
C PRO A 129 9.92 -13.01 -29.06
#